data_AF-A0A6P4ZJ20-F1
#
_entry.id   AF-A0A6P4ZJ20-F1
#
_cell.length_a   1.000
_cell.length_b   1.000
_cell.length_c   1.000
_cell.angle_alpha   90.00
_cell.angle_beta   90.00
_cell.angle_gamma   90.00
#
_symmetry.space_group_name_H-M   'P 1'
#
loop_
_entity.id
_entity.type
_entity.pdbx_description
1 polymer ?
#
loop_
_entity_poly.entity_id
_entity_poly.type
_entity_poly.pdbx_seq_one_letter_code
_entity_poly.pdbx_strand_id
1 'polypeptide(L)'
;MSDPADPAAANGPMSEADETAAIQKRCDEVTDESLESTRRMLSLMEEGKEEGIKTLVALDEQGEQLEKIEEGLDQINKDMKIAEGALKDLEKCCGLCVLPWNRTKDFDKEQESENPWKANEDGQVVNSQPVRMDDPSQTVQLSGDFIMRVNKDDAREDEMNENLGQVNSLIGNLKHMAVDMGTEIEGQNRQIDRIKSKAVINKNRIEDADKRTKRALVKAK
;
A
#
# COMPACT_ATOMS: atom_id res chain seq x y z
N MET A 1 -29.62 79.77 -28.62
CA MET A 1 -29.82 78.49 -27.92
C MET A 1 -29.15 77.44 -28.79
N SER A 2 -27.96 77.04 -28.37
CA SER A 2 -27.12 76.07 -29.05
C SER A 2 -27.34 74.75 -28.33
N ASP A 3 -28.02 73.80 -28.97
CA ASP A 3 -28.12 72.44 -28.44
C ASP A 3 -26.83 71.66 -28.72
N PRO A 4 -26.45 70.74 -27.81
CA PRO A 4 -25.11 70.18 -27.72
C PRO A 4 -24.87 69.04 -28.71
N ALA A 5 -23.62 68.90 -29.13
CA ALA A 5 -23.14 67.79 -29.94
C ALA A 5 -23.23 66.46 -29.17
N ASP A 6 -23.80 65.45 -29.84
CA ASP A 6 -23.79 64.04 -29.42
C ASP A 6 -22.35 63.52 -29.26
N PRO A 7 -21.95 62.92 -28.12
CA PRO A 7 -20.61 62.35 -27.94
C PRO A 7 -20.50 60.88 -28.42
N ALA A 8 -21.43 60.39 -29.23
CA ALA A 8 -21.57 58.95 -29.52
C ALA A 8 -20.74 58.42 -30.72
N ALA A 9 -19.53 58.94 -30.96
CA ALA A 9 -18.71 58.53 -32.09
C ALA A 9 -17.23 58.26 -31.73
N ALA A 10 -16.99 57.44 -30.72
CA ALA A 10 -15.63 57.03 -30.32
C ALA A 10 -15.46 55.51 -30.17
N ASN A 11 -16.09 54.71 -31.02
CA ASN A 11 -15.75 53.29 -31.18
C ASN A 11 -15.72 52.95 -32.67
N GLY A 12 -14.62 53.31 -33.32
CA GLY A 12 -14.24 52.73 -34.61
C GLY A 12 -13.75 51.29 -34.42
N PRO A 13 -13.76 50.45 -35.48
CA PRO A 13 -13.21 49.10 -35.42
C PRO A 13 -11.74 49.15 -34.96
N MET A 14 -11.38 48.26 -34.04
CA MET A 14 -10.00 48.08 -33.56
C MET A 14 -9.07 47.87 -34.75
N SER A 15 -7.86 48.44 -34.74
CA SER A 15 -6.93 48.23 -35.85
C SER A 15 -6.36 46.80 -35.80
N GLU A 16 -6.03 46.19 -36.95
CA GLU A 16 -5.40 44.85 -36.99
C GLU A 16 -4.10 44.77 -36.14
N ALA A 17 -3.42 45.92 -35.94
CA ALA A 17 -2.26 46.02 -35.06
C ALA A 17 -2.63 45.90 -33.57
N ASP A 18 -3.81 46.40 -33.17
CA ASP A 18 -4.31 46.28 -31.80
C ASP A 18 -4.79 44.86 -31.51
N GLU A 19 -5.41 44.19 -32.49
CA GLU A 19 -5.85 42.79 -32.37
C GLU A 19 -4.66 41.84 -32.23
N THR A 20 -3.62 42.01 -33.04
CA THR A 20 -2.38 41.21 -32.95
C THR A 20 -1.63 41.45 -31.65
N ALA A 21 -1.58 42.70 -31.16
CA ALA A 21 -1.02 43.01 -29.85
C ALA A 21 -1.81 42.38 -28.69
N ALA A 22 -3.15 42.39 -28.77
CA ALA A 22 -4.01 41.75 -27.77
C ALA A 22 -3.83 40.22 -27.75
N ILE A 23 -3.69 39.59 -28.92
CA ILE A 23 -3.41 38.16 -29.04
C ILE A 23 -2.04 37.83 -28.45
N GLN A 24 -1.00 38.61 -28.79
CA GLN A 24 0.35 38.39 -28.26
C GLN A 24 0.38 38.47 -26.72
N LYS A 25 -0.27 39.50 -26.17
CA LYS A 25 -0.40 39.66 -24.71
C LYS A 25 -1.06 38.44 -24.05
N ARG A 26 -2.13 37.92 -24.67
CA ARG A 26 -2.82 36.74 -24.15
C ARG A 26 -1.96 35.48 -24.24
N CYS A 27 -1.15 35.32 -25.30
CA CYS A 27 -0.19 34.23 -25.39
C CYS A 27 0.83 34.29 -24.26
N ASP A 28 1.39 35.47 -23.98
CA ASP A 28 2.34 35.66 -22.88
C ASP A 28 1.71 35.34 -21.51
N GLU A 29 0.48 35.81 -21.26
CA GLU A 29 -0.28 35.48 -20.04
C GLU A 29 -0.45 33.96 -19.88
N VAL A 30 -0.84 33.24 -20.94
CA VAL A 30 -1.01 31.78 -20.91
C VAL A 30 0.32 31.04 -20.71
N THR A 31 1.42 31.53 -21.29
CA THR A 31 2.75 30.96 -21.11
C THR A 31 3.21 31.09 -19.65
N ASP A 32 3.02 32.27 -19.04
CA ASP A 32 3.35 32.51 -17.64
C ASP A 32 2.52 31.63 -16.69
N GLU A 33 1.20 31.53 -16.93
CA GLU A 33 0.30 30.66 -16.16
C GLU A 33 0.70 29.18 -16.28
N SER A 34 1.09 28.74 -17.49
CA SER A 34 1.53 27.36 -17.75
C SER A 34 2.85 27.06 -17.04
N LEU A 35 3.80 28.00 -17.05
CA LEU A 35 5.06 27.87 -16.33
C LEU A 35 4.82 27.76 -14.82
N GLU A 36 3.97 28.62 -14.26
CA GLU A 36 3.61 28.55 -12.85
C GLU A 36 2.95 27.21 -12.51
N SER A 37 2.12 26.68 -13.41
CA SER A 37 1.52 25.35 -13.25
C SER A 37 2.57 24.23 -13.19
N THR A 38 3.63 24.30 -14.01
CA THR A 38 4.72 23.30 -13.95
C THR A 38 5.53 23.40 -12.67
N ARG A 39 5.76 24.61 -12.13
CA ARG A 39 6.38 24.80 -10.81
C ARG A 39 5.54 24.22 -9.68
N ARG A 40 4.21 24.46 -9.70
CA ARG A 40 3.29 23.85 -8.73
C ARG A 40 3.29 22.32 -8.83
N MET A 41 3.33 21.79 -10.05
CA MET A 41 3.39 20.35 -10.29
C MET A 41 4.64 19.72 -9.68
N LEU A 42 5.81 20.34 -9.85
CA LEU A 42 7.05 19.88 -9.22
C LEU A 42 6.93 19.84 -7.69
N SER A 43 6.48 20.95 -7.08
CA SER A 43 6.31 21.02 -5.63
C SER A 43 5.40 19.91 -5.11
N LEU A 44 4.28 19.65 -5.78
CA LEU A 44 3.33 18.60 -5.39
C LEU A 44 3.92 17.20 -5.57
N MET A 45 4.69 16.97 -6.64
CA MET A 45 5.33 15.68 -6.89
C MET A 45 6.46 15.40 -5.89
N GLU A 46 7.22 16.41 -5.49
CA GLU A 46 8.25 16.29 -4.45
C GLU A 46 7.64 15.97 -3.08
N GLU A 47 6.59 16.69 -2.70
CA GLU A 47 5.82 16.41 -1.47
C GLU A 47 5.24 15.00 -1.51
N GLY A 48 4.60 14.61 -2.62
CA GLY A 48 4.06 13.25 -2.81
C GLY A 48 5.14 12.17 -2.73
N LYS A 49 6.37 12.45 -3.20
CA LYS A 49 7.50 11.53 -3.08
C LYS A 49 7.91 11.34 -1.62
N GLU A 50 8.02 12.44 -0.86
CA GLU A 50 8.39 12.37 0.55
C GLU A 50 7.36 11.59 1.38
N GLU A 51 6.07 11.85 1.17
CA GLU A 51 4.98 11.11 1.82
C GLU A 51 4.94 9.63 1.37
N GLY A 52 5.26 9.34 0.10
CA GLY A 52 5.42 7.98 -0.40
C GLY A 52 6.53 7.21 0.32
N ILE A 53 7.68 7.85 0.56
CA ILE A 53 8.80 7.26 1.30
C ILE A 53 8.39 6.98 2.75
N LYS A 54 7.73 7.93 3.43
CA LYS A 54 7.22 7.72 4.80
C LYS A 54 6.28 6.52 4.86
N THR A 55 5.41 6.38 3.86
CA THR A 55 4.47 5.26 3.77
C THR A 55 5.19 3.92 3.57
N LEU A 56 6.21 3.86 2.71
CA LEU A 56 7.02 2.66 2.52
C LEU A 56 7.73 2.22 3.81
N VAL A 57 8.32 3.17 4.55
CA VAL A 57 8.94 2.87 5.85
C VAL A 57 7.91 2.35 6.86
N ALA A 58 6.72 2.96 6.89
CA ALA A 58 5.66 2.49 7.78
C ALA A 58 5.14 1.10 7.40
N LEU A 59 5.12 0.74 6.10
CA LEU A 59 4.75 -0.60 5.64
C LEU A 59 5.83 -1.61 6.05
N ASP A 60 7.10 -1.30 5.88
CA ASP A 60 8.21 -2.17 6.30
C ASP A 60 8.15 -2.49 7.81
N GLU A 61 7.98 -1.44 8.64
CA GLU A 61 7.81 -1.62 10.09
C GLU A 61 6.58 -2.46 10.44
N GLN A 62 5.46 -2.25 9.75
CA GLN A 62 4.24 -3.06 9.92
C GLN A 62 4.48 -4.53 9.54
N GLY A 63 5.25 -4.79 8.49
CA GLY A 63 5.65 -6.13 8.08
C GLY A 63 6.41 -6.86 9.19
N GLU A 64 7.40 -6.22 9.81
CA GLU A 64 8.12 -6.80 10.95
C GLU A 64 7.21 -7.06 12.16
N GLN A 65 6.25 -6.17 12.42
CA GLN A 65 5.29 -6.36 13.51
C GLN A 65 4.40 -7.58 13.26
N LEU A 66 3.95 -7.79 12.02
CA LEU A 66 3.18 -8.97 11.65
C LEU A 66 4.00 -10.26 11.79
N GLU A 67 5.28 -10.24 11.43
CA GLU A 67 6.19 -11.38 11.65
C GLU A 67 6.29 -11.72 13.14
N LYS A 68 6.55 -10.73 14.01
CA LYS A 68 6.60 -10.92 15.47
C LYS A 68 5.28 -11.49 16.03
N ILE A 69 4.13 -11.06 15.50
CA ILE A 69 2.82 -11.59 15.89
C ILE A 69 2.67 -13.05 15.44
N GLU A 70 3.04 -13.36 14.20
CA GLU A 70 2.96 -14.72 13.66
C GLU A 70 3.85 -15.70 14.46
N GLU A 71 5.08 -15.29 14.78
CA GLU A 71 5.98 -16.06 15.66
C GLU A 71 5.41 -16.26 17.06
N GLY A 72 4.83 -15.21 17.66
CA GLY A 72 4.16 -15.29 18.96
C GLY A 72 3.01 -16.30 18.96
N LEU A 73 2.21 -16.35 17.89
CA LEU A 73 1.15 -17.34 17.72
C LEU A 73 1.70 -18.76 17.56
N ASP A 74 2.84 -18.92 16.88
CA ASP A 74 3.50 -20.22 16.75
C ASP A 74 4.05 -20.70 18.10
N GLN A 75 4.57 -19.79 18.92
CA GLN A 75 5.02 -20.10 20.28
C GLN A 75 3.84 -20.50 21.19
N ILE A 76 2.74 -19.75 21.18
CA ILE A 76 1.53 -20.10 21.94
C ILE A 76 1.05 -21.51 21.56
N ASN A 77 1.04 -21.85 20.27
CA ASN A 77 0.63 -23.17 19.82
C ASN A 77 1.53 -24.29 20.38
N LYS A 78 2.86 -24.08 20.41
CA LYS A 78 3.80 -25.02 21.03
C LYS A 78 3.55 -25.18 22.53
N ASP A 79 3.37 -24.06 23.24
CA ASP A 79 3.13 -24.06 24.68
C ASP A 79 1.80 -24.74 25.03
N MET A 80 0.76 -24.53 24.22
CA MET A 80 -0.53 -25.20 24.39
C MET A 80 -0.44 -26.72 24.19
N LYS A 81 0.37 -27.20 23.24
CA LYS A 81 0.62 -28.65 23.10
C LYS A 81 1.26 -29.25 24.35
N ILE A 82 2.20 -28.53 24.97
CA ILE A 82 2.83 -28.96 26.23
C ILE A 82 1.81 -28.96 27.37
N ALA A 83 1.03 -27.88 27.51
CA ALA A 83 0.00 -27.75 28.53
C ALA A 83 -1.08 -28.85 28.40
N GLU A 84 -1.55 -29.15 27.19
CA GLU A 84 -2.48 -30.24 26.92
C GLU A 84 -1.90 -31.61 27.29
N GLY A 85 -0.61 -31.83 27.06
CA GLY A 85 0.10 -33.04 27.48
C GLY A 85 0.09 -33.21 29.00
N ALA A 86 0.46 -32.15 29.73
CA ALA A 86 0.41 -32.12 31.18
C ALA A 86 -1.01 -32.34 31.72
N LEU A 87 -2.03 -31.74 31.08
CA LEU A 87 -3.44 -31.97 31.43
C LEU A 87 -3.88 -33.41 31.18
N LYS A 88 -3.44 -34.04 30.07
CA LYS A 88 -3.70 -35.47 29.83
C LYS A 88 -3.08 -36.34 30.92
N ASP A 89 -1.89 -35.98 31.40
CA ASP A 89 -1.24 -36.71 32.48
C ASP A 89 -1.96 -36.53 33.82
N LEU A 90 -2.48 -35.33 34.12
CA LEU A 90 -3.32 -35.07 35.29
C LEU A 90 -4.69 -35.77 35.21
N GLU A 91 -5.24 -35.95 34.01
CA GLU A 91 -6.49 -36.69 33.80
C GLU A 91 -6.33 -38.22 33.96
N LYS A 92 -5.11 -38.76 33.96
CA LYS A 92 -4.83 -40.18 34.22
C LYS A 92 -4.86 -40.44 35.73
N CYS A 93 -5.81 -41.26 36.18
CA CYS A 93 -5.85 -41.76 37.55
C CYS A 93 -4.94 -42.99 37.71
N CYS A 94 -4.09 -43.01 38.74
CA CYS A 94 -3.25 -44.15 39.15
C CYS A 94 -2.36 -44.77 38.05
N GLY A 95 -1.50 -43.95 37.41
CA GLY A 95 -0.23 -44.37 36.79
C GLY A 95 -0.25 -45.28 35.55
N LEU A 96 -1.33 -46.01 35.27
CA LEU A 96 -1.37 -46.99 34.17
C LEU A 96 -2.74 -47.20 33.52
N CYS A 97 -3.84 -46.65 34.06
CA CYS A 97 -5.20 -46.87 33.55
C CYS A 97 -5.92 -45.56 33.21
N VAL A 98 -6.21 -45.32 31.92
CA VAL A 98 -7.16 -44.28 31.50
C VAL A 98 -8.56 -44.73 31.94
N LEU A 99 -9.20 -43.99 32.86
CA LEU A 99 -10.60 -44.23 33.20
C LEU A 99 -11.44 -44.25 31.91
N PRO A 100 -12.12 -45.36 31.56
CA PRO A 100 -12.83 -45.50 30.28
C PRO A 100 -13.94 -44.46 30.09
N TRP A 101 -14.35 -43.77 31.17
CA TRP A 101 -15.33 -42.69 31.16
C TRP A 101 -14.78 -41.30 30.85
N ASN A 102 -13.46 -41.14 30.70
CA ASN A 102 -12.82 -39.82 30.59
C ASN A 102 -11.88 -39.67 29.38
N ARG A 103 -12.12 -40.43 28.29
CA ARG A 103 -11.39 -40.24 27.01
C ARG A 103 -11.77 -38.89 26.40
N THR A 104 -11.00 -37.85 26.69
CA THR A 104 -11.01 -36.59 25.94
C THR A 104 -10.38 -36.84 24.57
N LYS A 105 -11.04 -36.35 23.50
CA LYS A 105 -10.52 -36.45 22.13
C LYS A 105 -9.31 -35.52 22.00
N ASP A 106 -8.33 -35.91 21.18
CA ASP A 106 -7.18 -35.05 20.89
C ASP A 106 -7.64 -33.84 20.06
N PHE A 107 -7.45 -32.63 20.58
CA PHE A 107 -7.81 -31.38 19.88
C PHE A 107 -7.23 -31.32 18.46
N ASP A 108 -5.95 -31.72 18.31
CA ASP A 108 -5.26 -31.75 17.01
C ASP A 108 -5.92 -32.69 15.98
N LYS A 109 -6.67 -33.73 16.40
CA LYS A 109 -7.42 -34.64 15.49
C LYS A 109 -8.78 -34.08 15.09
N GLU A 110 -9.33 -33.16 15.88
CA GLU A 110 -10.63 -32.53 15.60
C GLU A 110 -10.47 -31.36 14.63
N GLN A 111 -9.30 -30.71 14.62
CA GLN A 111 -8.98 -29.56 13.78
C GLN A 111 -8.03 -29.87 12.60
N GLU A 112 -7.89 -31.14 12.25
CA GLU A 112 -6.88 -31.60 11.28
C GLU A 112 -7.07 -31.02 9.87
N SER A 113 -8.31 -30.71 9.46
CA SER A 113 -8.63 -30.09 8.16
C SER A 113 -8.44 -28.57 8.12
N GLU A 114 -8.28 -27.90 9.26
CA GLU A 114 -8.21 -26.43 9.36
C GLU A 114 -6.87 -25.96 9.92
N ASN A 115 -5.85 -26.81 10.00
CA ASN A 115 -4.63 -26.53 10.75
C ASN A 115 -3.65 -25.62 9.95
N PRO A 116 -3.56 -24.30 10.21
CA PRO A 116 -2.77 -23.35 9.44
C PRO A 116 -1.26 -23.55 9.62
N TRP A 117 -0.85 -24.32 10.63
CA TRP A 117 0.55 -24.69 10.82
C TRP A 117 1.03 -25.81 9.87
N LYS A 118 0.11 -26.55 9.22
CA LYS A 118 0.45 -27.54 8.19
C LYS A 118 0.42 -26.96 6.78
N ALA A 119 -0.30 -25.87 6.56
CA ALA A 119 -0.41 -25.21 5.25
C ALA A 119 0.92 -24.65 4.71
N ASN A 120 1.94 -24.50 5.57
CA ASN A 120 3.26 -24.01 5.18
C ASN A 120 4.19 -25.12 4.63
N GLU A 121 3.85 -26.41 4.75
CA GLU A 121 4.66 -27.53 4.20
C GLU A 121 4.33 -27.84 2.74
N ASP A 122 3.09 -27.60 2.30
CA ASP A 122 2.69 -27.72 0.90
C ASP A 122 3.11 -26.47 0.16
N GLY A 123 4.38 -26.47 -0.27
CA GLY A 123 5.07 -25.35 -0.89
C GLY A 123 4.29 -24.68 -2.01
N GLN A 124 3.45 -23.72 -1.64
CA GLN A 124 3.01 -22.67 -2.53
C GLN A 124 4.20 -21.73 -2.67
N VAL A 125 5.15 -22.17 -3.50
CA VAL A 125 6.22 -21.34 -4.04
C VAL A 125 5.51 -20.11 -4.58
N VAL A 126 5.68 -18.98 -3.90
CA VAL A 126 5.20 -17.70 -4.39
C VAL A 126 5.84 -17.56 -5.76
N ASN A 127 5.05 -17.75 -6.81
CA ASN A 127 5.43 -17.38 -8.15
C ASN A 127 5.36 -15.85 -8.28
N SER A 128 5.99 -15.16 -7.32
CA SER A 128 6.55 -13.84 -7.51
C SER A 128 7.85 -14.03 -8.29
N GLN A 129 7.76 -14.71 -9.43
CA GLN A 129 8.69 -14.43 -10.50
C GLN A 129 8.60 -12.91 -10.67
N PRO A 130 9.70 -12.15 -10.58
CA PRO A 130 9.62 -10.73 -10.86
C PRO A 130 8.92 -10.62 -12.20
N VAL A 131 7.77 -9.92 -12.22
CA VAL A 131 7.17 -9.49 -13.47
C VAL A 131 8.36 -8.97 -14.25
N ARG A 132 8.68 -9.61 -15.37
CA ARG A 132 9.67 -9.09 -16.30
C ARG A 132 9.14 -7.71 -16.60
N MET A 133 9.71 -6.70 -15.94
CA MET A 133 9.44 -5.33 -16.25
C MET A 133 9.71 -5.24 -17.74
N ASP A 134 8.67 -4.82 -18.44
CA ASP A 134 8.66 -4.64 -19.87
C ASP A 134 9.99 -4.03 -20.30
N ASP A 135 10.55 -4.59 -21.36
CA ASP A 135 11.77 -4.14 -21.98
C ASP A 135 11.77 -2.59 -22.07
N PRO A 136 12.79 -1.88 -21.57
CA PRO A 136 12.85 -0.42 -21.67
C PRO A 136 12.85 0.08 -23.13
N SER A 137 12.91 -0.82 -24.12
CA SER A 137 12.72 -0.50 -25.54
C SER A 137 11.32 -0.02 -25.92
N GLN A 138 10.31 -0.14 -25.05
CA GLN A 138 8.95 0.36 -25.30
C GLN A 138 8.50 1.54 -24.41
N THR A 139 9.41 2.15 -23.66
CA THR A 139 9.24 3.59 -23.42
C THR A 139 9.42 4.26 -24.76
N VAL A 140 8.31 4.72 -25.36
CA VAL A 140 8.37 5.66 -26.48
C VAL A 140 9.29 6.78 -26.00
N GLN A 141 10.54 6.77 -26.47
CA GLN A 141 11.44 7.88 -26.29
C GLN A 141 10.78 8.99 -27.08
N LEU A 142 9.95 9.79 -26.41
CA LEU A 142 9.63 11.14 -26.82
C LEU A 142 10.94 11.90 -26.74
N SER A 143 11.81 11.65 -27.72
CA SER A 143 13.05 12.36 -27.99
C SER A 143 12.70 13.71 -28.62
N GLY A 144 11.82 14.44 -27.95
CA GLY A 144 11.31 15.74 -28.31
C GLY A 144 10.95 16.46 -27.03
N ASP A 145 11.13 17.78 -27.02
CA ASP A 145 10.69 18.61 -25.91
C ASP A 145 9.23 18.28 -25.54
N PHE A 146 8.94 18.23 -24.25
CA PHE A 146 7.60 18.02 -23.72
C PHE A 146 6.63 19.12 -24.17
N ILE A 147 7.16 20.23 -24.68
CA ILE A 147 6.42 21.39 -25.14
C ILE A 147 6.83 21.70 -26.57
N MET A 148 5.85 22.00 -27.41
CA MET A 148 6.11 22.55 -28.74
C MET A 148 6.62 23.99 -28.58
N ARG A 149 7.90 24.22 -28.85
CA ARG A 149 8.49 25.57 -28.77
C ARG A 149 7.82 26.48 -29.80
N VAL A 150 7.17 27.54 -29.33
CA VAL A 150 6.56 28.56 -30.21
C VAL A 150 7.57 29.66 -30.48
N ASN A 151 8.34 30.04 -29.46
CA ASN A 151 9.39 31.04 -29.54
C ASN A 151 10.75 30.41 -29.23
N LYS A 152 11.63 30.39 -30.23
CA LYS A 152 12.91 29.66 -30.16
C LYS A 152 13.91 30.16 -29.09
N ASP A 153 13.63 31.33 -28.48
CA ASP A 153 14.48 32.01 -27.50
C ASP A 153 13.69 32.43 -26.23
N ASP A 154 12.49 31.88 -25.97
CA ASP A 154 11.76 32.16 -24.72
C ASP A 154 12.27 31.27 -23.58
N ALA A 155 13.03 31.86 -22.66
CA ALA A 155 13.56 31.19 -21.48
C ALA A 155 12.47 30.53 -20.61
N ARG A 156 11.21 31.01 -20.67
CA ARG A 156 10.08 30.40 -19.96
C ARG A 156 9.72 29.05 -20.54
N GLU A 157 9.74 28.90 -21.87
CA GLU A 157 9.45 27.63 -22.54
C GLU A 157 10.56 26.60 -22.24
N ASP A 158 11.81 27.04 -22.15
CA ASP A 158 12.95 26.21 -21.73
C ASP A 158 12.78 25.71 -20.28
N GLU A 159 12.48 26.60 -19.33
CA GLU A 159 12.24 26.23 -17.93
C GLU A 159 11.03 25.30 -17.81
N MET A 160 9.94 25.58 -18.53
CA MET A 160 8.74 24.76 -18.50
C MET A 160 9.03 23.34 -19.01
N ASN A 161 9.85 23.21 -20.06
CA ASN A 161 10.26 21.92 -20.60
C ASN A 161 11.17 21.15 -19.63
N GLU A 162 12.11 21.83 -18.97
CA GLU A 162 12.95 21.24 -17.92
C GLU A 162 12.08 20.75 -16.74
N ASN A 163 11.14 21.59 -16.29
CA ASN A 163 10.21 21.25 -15.21
C ASN A 163 9.40 19.99 -15.55
N LEU A 164 8.87 19.89 -16.77
CA LEU A 164 8.12 18.70 -17.22
C LEU A 164 9.01 17.45 -17.32
N GLY A 165 10.27 17.60 -17.70
CA GLY A 165 11.24 16.50 -17.67
C GLY A 165 11.49 15.98 -16.24
N GLN A 166 11.66 16.89 -15.29
CA GLN A 166 11.81 16.55 -13.87
C GLN A 166 10.53 15.89 -13.31
N VAL A 167 9.35 16.44 -13.61
CA VAL A 167 8.06 15.83 -13.27
C VAL A 167 7.95 14.41 -13.82
N ASN A 168 8.29 14.19 -15.08
CA ASN A 168 8.21 12.86 -15.70
C ASN A 168 9.10 11.84 -14.96
N SER A 169 10.30 12.25 -14.55
CA SER A 169 11.19 11.44 -13.70
C SER A 169 10.57 11.13 -12.33
N LEU A 170 10.01 12.15 -11.66
CA LEU A 170 9.35 11.99 -10.36
C LEU A 170 8.12 11.06 -10.45
N ILE A 171 7.31 11.18 -11.51
CA ILE A 171 6.19 10.27 -11.78
C ILE A 171 6.68 8.83 -11.95
N GLY A 172 7.80 8.64 -12.66
CA GLY A 172 8.46 7.35 -12.77
C GLY A 172 8.81 6.76 -11.40
N ASN A 173 9.40 7.55 -10.50
CA ASN A 173 9.73 7.11 -9.14
C ASN A 173 8.47 6.81 -8.31
N LEU A 174 7.45 7.66 -8.38
CA LEU A 174 6.16 7.46 -7.71
C LEU A 174 5.49 6.15 -8.18
N LYS A 175 5.58 5.83 -9.47
CA LYS A 175 5.08 4.56 -10.02
C LYS A 175 5.79 3.35 -9.41
N HIS A 176 7.12 3.39 -9.29
CA HIS A 176 7.87 2.29 -8.67
C HIS A 176 7.46 2.12 -7.21
N MET A 177 7.41 3.21 -6.43
CA MET A 177 6.95 3.15 -5.04
C MET A 177 5.51 2.61 -4.93
N ALA A 178 4.60 2.99 -5.82
CA ALA A 178 3.24 2.46 -5.83
C ALA A 178 3.18 0.94 -6.09
N VAL A 179 4.03 0.43 -6.96
CA VAL A 179 4.13 -1.02 -7.23
C VAL A 179 4.72 -1.76 -6.03
N ASP A 180 5.77 -1.21 -5.40
CA ASP A 180 6.41 -1.78 -4.22
C ASP A 180 5.44 -1.81 -3.04
N MET A 181 4.76 -0.69 -2.76
CA MET A 181 3.69 -0.62 -1.74
C MET A 181 2.58 -1.63 -2.00
N GLY A 182 2.13 -1.77 -3.25
CA GLY A 182 1.09 -2.73 -3.62
C GLY A 182 1.50 -4.18 -3.34
N THR A 183 2.74 -4.54 -3.72
CA THR A 183 3.28 -5.90 -3.51
C THR A 183 3.43 -6.21 -2.02
N GLU A 184 3.92 -5.25 -1.23
CA GLU A 184 4.08 -5.39 0.22
C GLU A 184 2.72 -5.56 0.91
N ILE A 185 1.73 -4.72 0.56
CA ILE A 185 0.36 -4.82 1.10
C ILE A 185 -0.27 -6.18 0.77
N GLU A 186 -0.10 -6.70 -0.45
CA GLU A 186 -0.58 -8.04 -0.81
C GLU A 186 0.12 -9.15 -0.01
N GLY A 187 1.42 -9.00 0.24
CA GLY A 187 2.20 -9.89 1.12
C GLY A 187 1.64 -9.91 2.53
N GLN A 188 1.49 -8.73 3.13
CA GLN A 188 0.98 -8.53 4.48
C GLN A 188 -0.46 -9.02 4.63
N ASN A 189 -1.34 -8.78 3.64
CA ASN A 189 -2.72 -9.28 3.67
C ASN A 189 -2.77 -10.81 3.77
N ARG A 190 -1.96 -11.53 2.98
CA ARG A 190 -1.86 -12.99 3.07
C ARG A 190 -1.33 -13.45 4.43
N GLN A 191 -0.38 -12.71 5.00
CA GLN A 191 0.13 -12.99 6.34
C GLN A 191 -0.95 -12.80 7.41
N ILE A 192 -1.73 -11.72 7.33
CA ILE A 192 -2.85 -11.44 8.24
C ILE A 192 -3.88 -12.58 8.20
N ASP A 193 -4.19 -13.13 7.04
CA ASP A 193 -5.11 -14.27 6.93
C ASP A 193 -4.59 -15.52 7.64
N ARG A 194 -3.28 -15.80 7.55
CA ARG A 194 -2.64 -16.88 8.32
C ARG A 194 -2.68 -16.61 9.81
N ILE A 195 -2.29 -15.40 10.24
CA ILE A 195 -2.33 -14.95 11.63
C ILE A 195 -3.74 -15.10 12.20
N LYS A 196 -4.76 -14.66 11.48
CA LYS A 196 -6.17 -14.76 11.88
C LYS A 196 -6.57 -16.22 12.10
N SER A 197 -6.20 -17.10 11.18
CA SER A 197 -6.48 -18.54 11.29
C SER A 197 -5.77 -19.16 12.50
N LYS A 198 -4.48 -18.89 12.68
CA LYS A 198 -3.68 -19.33 13.83
C LYS A 198 -4.28 -18.80 15.16
N ALA A 199 -4.68 -17.54 15.20
CA ALA A 199 -5.25 -16.92 16.39
C ALA A 199 -6.58 -17.55 16.82
N VAL A 200 -7.49 -17.82 15.87
CA VAL A 200 -8.77 -18.49 16.15
C VAL A 200 -8.53 -19.87 16.75
N ILE A 201 -7.57 -20.63 16.21
CA ILE A 201 -7.26 -21.97 16.70
C ILE A 201 -6.63 -21.92 18.08
N ASN A 202 -5.60 -21.09 18.27
CA ASN A 202 -4.99 -20.92 19.59
C ASN A 202 -6.02 -20.52 20.65
N LYS A 203 -6.94 -19.62 20.30
CA LYS A 203 -8.06 -19.26 21.20
C LYS A 203 -8.91 -20.48 21.56
N ASN A 204 -9.35 -21.25 20.57
CA ASN A 204 -10.17 -22.45 20.81
C ASN A 204 -9.41 -23.50 21.66
N ARG A 205 -8.10 -23.70 21.42
CA ARG A 205 -7.24 -24.56 22.24
C ARG A 205 -7.18 -24.13 23.69
N ILE A 206 -6.93 -22.84 23.91
CA ILE A 206 -6.85 -22.24 25.25
C ILE A 206 -8.18 -22.42 25.99
N GLU A 207 -9.31 -22.16 25.32
CA GLU A 207 -10.63 -22.32 25.92
C GLU A 207 -10.96 -23.78 26.28
N ASP A 208 -10.57 -24.76 25.45
CA ASP A 208 -10.75 -26.18 25.78
C ASP A 208 -9.86 -26.61 26.95
N ALA A 209 -8.57 -26.24 26.92
CA ALA A 209 -7.63 -26.53 27.99
C ALA A 209 -8.08 -25.91 29.32
N ASP A 210 -8.59 -24.68 29.32
CA ASP A 210 -9.16 -24.03 30.51
C ASP A 210 -10.38 -24.80 31.05
N LYS A 211 -11.31 -25.20 30.16
CA LYS A 211 -12.47 -26.03 30.56
C LYS A 211 -12.03 -27.37 31.17
N ARG A 212 -11.05 -28.04 30.57
CA ARG A 212 -10.49 -29.30 31.08
C ARG A 212 -9.82 -29.13 32.43
N THR A 213 -9.02 -28.08 32.59
CA THR A 213 -8.36 -27.71 33.86
C THR A 213 -9.41 -27.49 34.95
N LYS A 214 -10.44 -26.68 34.69
CA LYS A 214 -11.54 -26.44 35.64
C LYS A 214 -12.24 -27.74 36.06
N ARG A 215 -12.51 -28.66 35.12
CA ARG A 215 -13.10 -29.96 35.43
C ARG A 215 -12.18 -30.83 36.29
N ALA A 216 -10.87 -30.85 36.01
CA ALA A 216 -9.89 -31.61 36.79
C ALA A 216 -9.79 -31.09 38.23
N LEU A 217 -9.80 -29.77 38.42
CA LEU A 217 -9.78 -29.14 39.76
C LEU A 217 -11.04 -29.45 40.57
N VAL A 218 -12.22 -29.48 39.95
CA VAL A 218 -13.47 -29.85 40.64
C VAL A 218 -13.46 -31.32 41.06
N LYS A 219 -12.86 -32.22 40.28
CA LYS A 219 -12.74 -33.65 40.63
C LYS A 219 -11.71 -33.93 41.74
N ALA A 220 -10.80 -33.01 42.00
CA ALA A 220 -9.75 -33.13 43.01
C ALA A 220 -10.19 -32.65 44.42
N LYS A 221 -11.37 -32.02 44.54
CA LYS A 221 -12.03 -31.70 45.82
C LYS A 221 -12.95 -32.84 46.23
#